data_AF-A0A7C9AJC9-F1
#
_entry.id   AF-A0A7C9AJC9-F1
#
_cell.length_a   1.000
_cell.length_b   1.000
_cell.length_c   1.000
_cell.angle_alpha   90.00
_cell.angle_beta   90.00
_cell.angle_gamma   90.00
#
_symmetry.space_group_name_H-M   'P 1'
#
loop_
_entity.id
_entity.type
_entity.pdbx_description
1 polymer ?
#
loop_
_entity_poly.entity_id
_entity_poly.type
_entity_poly.pdbx_seq_one_letter_code
_entity_poly.pdbx_strand_id
1 'polypeptide(L)'
;VYQENVYVPDKKFHSFKKIARSMGYGEKDIPLVSFHSVSKGYYGECGKRGGYMEVTGFSADIKEQIYKVASVNLCSNITGQILVSLIMNPPKVGDESYEVYS
;
A
#
# COMPACT_ATOMS: atom_id res chain seq x y z
N VAL A 1 2.91 5.27 -4.15
CA VAL A 1 1.64 5.51 -4.90
C VAL A 1 1.71 5.23 -6.40
N TYR A 2 2.80 5.49 -7.13
CA TYR A 2 2.93 5.20 -8.58
C TYR A 2 3.67 3.89 -8.90
N GLN A 3 3.59 2.89 -8.01
CA GLN A 3 4.45 1.71 -8.08
C GLN A 3 4.21 0.83 -9.31
N GLU A 4 2.98 0.84 -9.86
CA GLU A 4 2.61 0.11 -11.09
C GLU A 4 2.95 0.89 -12.36
N ASN A 5 3.29 2.19 -12.27
CA ASN A 5 3.55 3.05 -13.42
C ASN A 5 5.05 3.15 -13.73
N VAL A 6 5.69 2.01 -14.05
CA VAL A 6 7.10 1.96 -14.45
C VAL A 6 7.20 1.63 -15.93
N TYR A 7 7.60 2.61 -16.75
CA TYR A 7 7.59 2.50 -18.22
C TYR A 7 8.97 2.21 -18.83
N VAL A 8 10.05 2.35 -18.05
CA VAL A 8 11.41 2.09 -18.52
C VAL A 8 11.64 0.57 -18.49
N PRO A 9 11.90 -0.10 -19.63
CA PRO A 9 11.95 -1.56 -19.70
C PRO A 9 12.95 -2.21 -18.72
N ASP A 10 14.07 -1.55 -18.49
CA ASP A 10 15.19 -2.07 -17.70
C ASP A 10 15.07 -1.73 -16.21
N LYS A 11 13.98 -1.08 -15.79
CA LYS A 11 13.74 -0.69 -14.40
C LYS A 11 12.50 -1.37 -13.85
N LYS A 12 12.54 -1.68 -12.56
CA LYS A 12 11.42 -2.25 -11.81
C LYS A 12 11.21 -1.44 -10.54
N PHE A 13 9.97 -1.43 -10.06
CA PHE A 13 9.70 -0.91 -8.74
C PHE A 13 10.25 -1.85 -7.67
N HIS A 14 10.97 -1.29 -6.71
CA HIS A 14 11.40 -1.98 -5.49
C HIS A 14 10.83 -1.22 -4.30
N SER A 15 10.02 -1.89 -3.46
CA SER A 15 9.54 -1.24 -2.25
C SER A 15 10.70 -0.98 -1.29
N PHE A 16 10.69 0.19 -0.65
CA PHE A 16 11.68 0.52 0.39
C PHE A 16 11.72 -0.55 1.48
N LYS A 17 10.56 -1.10 1.85
CA LYS A 17 10.48 -2.19 2.83
C LYS A 17 11.19 -3.47 2.37
N LYS A 18 11.04 -3.87 1.10
CA LYS A 18 11.75 -5.03 0.53
C LYS A 18 13.26 -4.83 0.66
N ILE A 19 13.75 -3.65 0.28
CA ILE A 19 15.19 -3.34 0.35
C ILE A 19 15.67 -3.32 1.80
N ALA A 20 14.97 -2.62 2.69
CA ALA A 20 15.31 -2.58 4.11
C ALA A 20 15.44 -3.98 4.74
N ARG A 21 14.45 -4.85 4.50
CA ARG A 21 14.48 -6.23 5.01
C ARG A 21 15.57 -7.07 4.35
N SER A 22 15.85 -6.87 3.06
CA SER A 22 16.96 -7.57 2.38
C SER A 22 18.34 -7.15 2.89
N MET A 23 18.47 -5.93 3.45
CA MET A 23 19.68 -5.43 4.09
C MET A 23 19.81 -5.86 5.55
N GLY A 24 18.84 -6.62 6.09
CA GLY A 24 18.84 -7.06 7.49
C GLY A 24 18.26 -6.07 8.49
N TYR A 25 17.78 -4.90 8.04
CA TYR A 25 17.08 -3.97 8.94
C TYR A 25 15.72 -4.56 9.35
N GLY A 26 15.46 -4.60 10.65
CA GLY A 26 14.25 -5.07 11.31
C GLY A 26 13.35 -3.94 11.83
N GLU A 27 12.55 -4.24 12.85
CA GLU A 27 11.60 -3.29 13.48
C GLU A 27 12.26 -2.29 14.44
N LYS A 28 13.57 -2.38 14.66
CA LYS A 28 14.29 -1.51 15.61
C LYS A 28 15.33 -0.62 14.95
N ASP A 29 15.61 -0.83 13.67
CA ASP A 29 16.76 -0.20 13.01
C ASP A 29 16.38 1.10 12.29
N ILE A 30 15.27 1.09 11.55
CA ILE A 30 14.84 2.24 10.75
C ILE A 30 13.32 2.47 10.84
N PRO A 31 12.87 3.68 11.20
CA PRO A 31 11.48 4.07 11.04
C PRO A 31 11.13 4.26 9.56
N LEU A 32 10.11 3.55 9.07
CA LEU A 32 9.67 3.61 7.68
C LEU A 32 8.13 3.67 7.61
N VAL A 33 7.63 4.61 6.81
CA VAL A 33 6.20 4.68 6.43
C VAL A 33 6.08 4.55 4.92
N SER A 34 5.40 3.51 4.45
CA SER A 34 5.15 3.28 3.02
C SER A 34 3.70 3.59 2.66
N PHE A 35 3.47 4.35 1.59
CA PHE A 35 2.14 4.79 1.18
C PHE A 35 1.70 4.18 -0.16
N HIS A 36 0.46 3.67 -0.17
CA HIS A 36 -0.23 3.17 -1.35
C HIS A 36 -1.57 3.87 -1.53
N SER A 37 -2.00 4.03 -2.78
CA SER A 37 -3.27 4.69 -3.12
C SER A 37 -3.93 4.00 -4.29
N VAL A 38 -5.26 3.92 -4.26
CA VAL A 38 -6.08 3.40 -5.37
C VAL A 38 -6.24 4.41 -6.51
N SER A 39 -5.81 5.66 -6.29
CA SER A 39 -6.07 6.78 -7.22
C SER A 39 -5.11 6.85 -8.41
N LYS A 40 -4.05 6.05 -8.41
CA LYS A 40 -2.97 6.06 -9.42
C LYS A 40 -2.85 4.65 -10.02
N GLY A 41 -1.92 4.44 -10.95
CA GLY A 41 -1.87 3.20 -11.71
C GLY A 41 -2.90 3.18 -12.83
N TYR A 42 -3.05 2.01 -13.44
CA TYR A 42 -4.09 1.75 -14.44
C TYR A 42 -5.48 1.61 -13.81
N TYR A 43 -5.59 1.46 -12.49
CA TYR A 43 -6.86 1.48 -11.76
C TYR A 43 -7.55 2.86 -11.82
N GLY A 44 -6.82 3.94 -11.49
CA GLY A 44 -7.32 5.31 -11.68
C GLY A 44 -8.53 5.72 -10.82
N GLU A 45 -8.80 5.04 -9.70
CA GLU A 45 -10.04 5.16 -8.91
C GLU A 45 -10.03 6.35 -7.94
N CYS A 46 -9.67 7.54 -8.43
CA CYS A 46 -9.43 8.71 -7.58
C CYS A 46 -10.66 9.18 -6.78
N GLY A 47 -11.86 9.01 -7.33
CA GLY A 47 -13.12 9.36 -6.66
C GLY A 47 -13.45 8.47 -5.46
N LYS A 48 -12.86 7.28 -5.37
CA LYS A 48 -13.10 6.32 -4.28
C LYS A 48 -12.30 6.64 -3.01
N ARG A 49 -11.30 7.53 -3.12
CA ARG A 49 -10.51 8.05 -1.98
C ARG A 49 -9.94 6.92 -1.09
N GLY A 50 -9.49 5.83 -1.70
CA GLY A 50 -8.88 4.68 -1.03
C GLY A 50 -7.35 4.74 -0.99
N GLY A 51 -6.77 4.21 0.08
CA GLY A 51 -5.33 4.07 0.25
C GLY A 51 -4.98 3.47 1.59
N TYR A 52 -3.72 3.11 1.77
CA TYR A 52 -3.19 2.68 3.05
C TYR A 52 -1.79 3.23 3.27
N MET A 53 -1.37 3.19 4.53
CA MET A 53 0.03 3.33 4.90
C MET A 53 0.45 2.13 5.74
N GLU A 54 1.70 1.72 5.58
CA GLU A 54 2.33 0.72 6.43
C GLU A 54 3.41 1.38 7.27
N VAL A 55 3.33 1.22 8.59
CA VAL A 55 4.23 1.85 9.58
C VAL A 55 5.06 0.77 10.26
N THR A 56 6.38 0.80 10.08
CA THR A 56 7.35 -0.13 10.69
C THR A 56 8.52 0.62 11.31
N GLY A 57 9.18 0.04 12.31
CA GLY A 57 10.38 0.67 12.88
C GLY A 57 10.14 1.78 13.91
N PHE A 58 8.88 2.07 14.23
CA PHE A 58 8.50 3.04 15.26
C PHE A 58 8.22 2.36 16.59
N SER A 59 8.54 3.04 17.70
CA SER A 59 8.17 2.60 19.05
C SER A 59 6.65 2.54 19.24
N ALA A 60 6.22 1.80 20.27
CA ALA A 60 4.81 1.68 20.61
C ALA A 60 4.15 3.06 20.87
N ASP A 61 4.84 3.94 21.61
CA ASP A 61 4.33 5.27 21.95
C ASP A 61 4.06 6.12 20.70
N ILE A 62 4.95 6.05 19.69
CA ILE A 62 4.75 6.77 18.43
C ILE A 62 3.61 6.13 17.63
N LYS A 63 3.50 4.80 17.59
CA LYS A 63 2.37 4.10 16.96
C LYS A 63 1.04 4.47 17.62
N GLU A 64 1.03 4.65 18.94
CA GLU A 64 -0.15 5.12 19.67
C GLU A 64 -0.54 6.56 19.29
N GLN A 65 0.42 7.46 19.15
CA GLN A 65 0.13 8.82 18.66
C GLN A 65 -0.43 8.80 17.23
N ILE A 66 0.10 7.93 16.35
CA ILE A 66 -0.45 7.75 14.99
C ILE A 66 -1.89 7.23 15.05
N TYR A 67 -2.15 6.22 15.88
CA TYR A 67 -3.49 5.68 16.08
C TYR A 67 -4.47 6.73 16.62
N LYS A 68 -4.04 7.52 17.61
CA LYS A 68 -4.81 8.63 18.18
C LYS A 68 -5.21 9.65 17.13
N VAL A 69 -4.29 10.04 16.23
CA VAL A 69 -4.61 10.97 15.13
C VAL A 69 -5.56 10.33 14.12
N ALA A 70 -5.37 9.05 13.78
CA ALA A 70 -6.22 8.34 12.84
C ALA A 70 -7.67 8.17 13.35
N SER A 71 -7.86 7.96 14.65
CA SER A 71 -9.18 7.71 15.25
C SER A 71 -10.07 8.95 15.37
N VAL A 72 -9.52 10.16 15.25
CA VAL A 72 -10.30 11.43 15.27
C VAL A 72 -11.38 11.44 14.20
N ASN A 73 -11.12 10.83 13.04
CA ASN A 73 -12.06 10.78 11.92
C ASN A 73 -12.87 9.47 11.85
N LEU A 74 -12.91 8.70 12.94
CA LEU A 74 -13.52 7.36 13.06
C LEU A 74 -12.86 6.30 12.16
N CYS A 75 -13.08 6.38 10.85
CA CYS A 75 -12.50 5.49 9.86
C CYS A 75 -12.54 6.11 8.45
N SER A 76 -11.78 5.53 7.52
CA SER A 76 -11.88 5.90 6.11
C SER A 76 -13.14 5.29 5.47
N ASN A 77 -13.58 5.84 4.33
CA ASN A 77 -14.77 5.34 3.65
C ASN A 77 -14.63 3.85 3.24
N ILE A 78 -15.68 3.05 3.47
CA ILE A 78 -15.65 1.59 3.29
C ILE A 78 -15.40 1.18 1.84
N THR A 79 -16.00 1.89 0.87
CA THR A 79 -15.78 1.61 -0.55
C THR A 79 -14.31 1.72 -0.94
N GLY A 80 -13.60 2.73 -0.43
CA GLY A 80 -12.16 2.91 -0.61
C GLY A 80 -11.35 1.78 0.05
N GLN A 81 -11.77 1.30 1.22
CA GLN A 81 -11.12 0.16 1.90
C GLN A 81 -11.29 -1.15 1.10
N ILE A 82 -12.50 -1.43 0.61
CA ILE A 82 -12.77 -2.60 -0.24
C ILE A 82 -11.90 -2.55 -1.49
N LEU A 83 -11.81 -1.39 -2.12
CA LEU A 83 -11.02 -1.23 -3.34
C LEU A 83 -9.52 -1.39 -3.11
N VAL A 84 -9.00 -0.95 -1.97
CA VAL A 84 -7.63 -1.25 -1.55
C VAL A 84 -7.42 -2.77 -1.49
N SER A 85 -8.35 -3.52 -0.90
CA SER A 85 -8.27 -4.98 -0.83
C SER A 85 -8.24 -5.63 -2.22
N LEU A 86 -9.12 -5.21 -3.12
CA LEU A 86 -9.20 -5.72 -4.49
C LEU A 86 -7.91 -5.47 -5.29
N ILE A 87 -7.33 -4.28 -5.15
CA ILE A 87 -6.07 -3.93 -5.84
C ILE A 87 -4.89 -4.73 -5.28
N MET A 88 -4.86 -4.98 -3.97
CA MET A 88 -3.76 -5.72 -3.33
C MET A 88 -3.90 -7.24 -3.49
N ASN A 89 -5.07 -7.73 -3.90
CA ASN A 89 -5.33 -9.14 -4.15
C ASN A 89 -6.13 -9.27 -5.46
N PRO A 90 -5.48 -9.02 -6.62
CA PRO A 90 -6.11 -9.20 -7.92
C PRO A 90 -6.48 -10.67 -8.17
N PRO A 91 -7.31 -10.96 -9.20
CA PRO A 91 -7.56 -12.32 -9.65
C PRO A 91 -6.27 -13.12 -9.83
N LYS A 92 -6.33 -14.42 -9.59
CA LYS A 92 -5.18 -15.35 -9.66
C LYS A 92 -5.37 -16.36 -10.78
N VAL A 93 -4.27 -16.96 -11.23
CA VAL A 93 -4.30 -18.05 -12.22
C VAL A 93 -5.30 -19.11 -11.79
N GLY A 94 -6.31 -19.37 -12.63
CA GLY A 94 -7.40 -20.31 -12.36
C GLY A 94 -8.73 -19.65 -11.98
N ASP A 95 -8.75 -18.37 -11.62
CA ASP A 95 -9.99 -17.61 -11.46
C ASP A 95 -10.60 -17.30 -12.82
N GLU A 96 -11.94 -17.36 -12.93
CA GLU A 96 -12.67 -17.13 -14.19
C GLU A 96 -12.36 -15.76 -14.83
N SER A 97 -12.08 -14.76 -13.99
CA SER A 97 -11.81 -13.39 -14.43
C SER A 97 -10.32 -13.10 -14.67
N TYR A 98 -9.40 -14.05 -14.43
CA TYR A 98 -7.97 -13.80 -14.50
C TYR A 98 -7.51 -13.38 -15.91
N GLU A 99 -7.92 -14.12 -16.94
CA GLU A 99 -7.48 -13.87 -18.32
C GLU A 99 -8.03 -12.56 -18.91
N VAL A 100 -9.14 -12.05 -18.36
CA VAL A 100 -9.76 -10.79 -18.78
C VAL A 100 -9.42 -9.62 -17.84
N TYR A 101 -8.70 -9.90 -16.75
CA TYR A 101 -8.20 -8.89 -15.83
C TYR A 101 -6.93 -8.28 -16.42
N SER A 102 -7.00 -6.99 -16.73
CA SER A 102 -5.96 -6.19 -17.41
C SER A 102 -4.67 -6.05 -16.62
#